data_AF-A0AAN7W3P8-F1
#
_entry.id   AF-A0AAN7W3P8-F1
#
_cell.length_a   1.000
_cell.length_b   1.000
_cell.length_c   1.000
_cell.angle_alpha   90.00
_cell.angle_beta   90.00
_cell.angle_gamma   90.00
#
_symmetry.space_group_name_H-M   'P 1'
#
loop_
_entity.id
_entity.type
_entity.pdbx_description
1 polymer ?
#
loop_
_entity_poly.entity_id
_entity_poly.type
_entity_poly.pdbx_seq_one_letter_code
_entity_poly.pdbx_strand_id
1 'polypeptide(L)'
;MQYVRTKILSKEAFDQVQSVGVEFAEAEDACQCLLRLLSDRDINGRSLFVCPRKWAPHGYVDLDLDDYPGNDLLQEIQADQIKNAPVELGLFPV
;
A
#
# COMPACT_ATOMS: atom_id res chain seq x y z
N MET A 1 0.83 3.05 6.51
CA MET A 1 2.26 2.78 6.27
C MET A 1 2.38 1.51 5.46
N GLN A 2 2.86 1.58 4.23
CA GLN A 2 3.09 0.39 3.37
C GLN A 2 4.48 -0.17 3.66
N TYR A 3 4.56 -1.46 4.00
CA TYR A 3 5.84 -2.16 4.22
C TYR A 3 6.37 -2.71 2.90
N VAL A 4 6.73 -1.80 1.98
CA VAL A 4 7.40 -2.14 0.73
C VAL A 4 8.88 -1.76 0.85
N ARG A 5 9.78 -2.67 0.51
CA ARG A 5 11.21 -2.36 0.52
C ARG A 5 11.56 -1.44 -0.65
N THR A 6 11.78 -0.16 -0.35
CA THR A 6 12.21 0.87 -1.31
C THR A 6 13.63 1.36 -1.01
N LYS A 7 14.20 2.21 -1.86
CA LYS A 7 15.51 2.84 -1.65
C LYS A 7 15.45 4.13 -0.82
N ILE A 8 14.28 4.49 -0.28
CA ILE A 8 14.07 5.75 0.46
C ILE A 8 14.64 5.66 1.88
N LEU A 9 14.48 4.52 2.54
CA LEU A 9 14.96 4.29 3.90
C LEU A 9 16.29 3.50 3.89
N SER A 10 17.08 3.65 4.96
CA SER A 10 18.33 2.92 5.10
C SER A 10 18.09 1.43 5.37
N LYS A 11 19.11 0.60 5.10
CA LYS A 11 19.04 -0.84 5.37
C LYS A 11 18.80 -1.10 6.86
N GLU A 12 19.41 -0.34 7.75
CA GLU A 12 19.26 -0.47 9.20
C GLU A 12 17.82 -0.21 9.64
N ALA A 13 17.13 0.77 9.04
CA ALA A 13 15.72 1.02 9.32
C ALA A 13 14.83 -0.16 8.92
N PHE A 14 15.09 -0.78 7.76
CA PHE A 14 14.39 -2.01 7.36
C PHE A 14 14.72 -3.18 8.30
N ASP A 15 15.98 -3.36 8.66
CA ASP A 15 16.44 -4.45 9.53
C ASP A 15 15.80 -4.34 10.92
N GLN A 16 15.66 -3.13 11.48
CA GLN A 16 14.95 -2.89 12.74
C GLN A 16 13.48 -3.32 12.67
N VAL A 17 12.78 -2.98 11.58
CA VAL A 17 11.37 -3.36 11.41
C VAL A 17 11.23 -4.88 11.20
N GLN A 18 12.16 -5.51 10.46
CA GLN A 18 12.18 -6.97 10.35
C GLN A 18 12.47 -7.67 11.68
N SER A 19 13.29 -7.06 12.55
CA SER A 19 13.65 -7.65 13.85
C SER A 19 12.44 -7.87 14.78
N VAL A 20 11.35 -7.14 14.57
CA VAL A 20 10.08 -7.29 15.30
C VAL A 20 9.05 -8.17 14.58
N GLY A 21 9.46 -8.92 13.55
CA GLY A 21 8.62 -9.89 12.84
C GLY A 21 7.76 -9.31 11.70
N VAL A 22 8.02 -8.05 11.31
CA VAL A 22 7.36 -7.46 10.14
C VAL A 22 8.06 -7.93 8.87
N GLU A 23 7.27 -8.49 7.97
CA GLU A 23 7.73 -8.86 6.63
C GLU A 23 7.39 -7.75 5.65
N PHE A 24 8.19 -7.65 4.59
CA PHE A 24 8.05 -6.63 3.57
C PHE A 24 7.58 -7.24 2.26
N ALA A 25 6.79 -6.48 1.51
CA ALA A 25 6.58 -6.76 0.10
C ALA A 25 7.81 -6.34 -0.69
N GLU A 26 8.08 -7.07 -1.76
CA GLU A 26 9.15 -6.80 -2.72
C GLU A 26 8.60 -6.04 -3.94
N ALA A 27 9.51 -5.53 -4.78
CA ALA A 27 9.10 -4.82 -6.00
C ALA A 27 8.34 -5.76 -6.96
N GLU A 28 8.73 -7.03 -6.98
CA GLU A 28 8.14 -8.11 -7.77
C GLU A 28 6.67 -8.33 -7.43
N ASP A 29 6.29 -8.17 -6.15
CA ASP A 29 4.91 -8.32 -5.68
C ASP A 29 4.01 -7.20 -6.25
N ALA A 30 4.54 -5.97 -6.32
CA ALA A 30 3.88 -4.86 -6.99
C ALA A 30 3.77 -5.07 -8.51
N CYS A 31 4.80 -5.65 -9.14
CA CYS A 31 4.75 -5.99 -10.57
C CYS A 31 3.67 -7.03 -10.87
N GLN A 32 3.53 -8.06 -10.03
CA GLN A 32 2.46 -9.06 -10.17
C GLN A 32 1.07 -8.42 -10.04
N CYS A 33 0.89 -7.52 -9.08
CA CYS A 33 -0.32 -6.75 -8.91
C CYS A 33 -0.65 -5.90 -10.16
N LEU A 34 0.35 -5.23 -10.73
CA LEU A 34 0.20 -4.44 -11.96
C LEU A 34 -0.20 -5.32 -13.16
N LEU A 35 0.41 -6.49 -13.33
CA LEU A 35 0.04 -7.42 -14.41
C LEU A 35 -1.40 -7.88 -14.30
N ARG A 36 -1.90 -8.12 -13.08
CA ARG A 36 -3.31 -8.43 -12.84
C ARG A 36 -4.22 -7.29 -13.29
N LEU A 37 -3.92 -6.06 -12.88
CA LEU A 37 -4.67 -4.86 -13.26
C LEU A 37 -4.74 -4.67 -14.77
N LEU A 38 -3.62 -4.88 -15.47
CA LEU A 38 -3.54 -4.69 -16.92
C LEU A 38 -4.20 -5.82 -17.73
N SER A 39 -4.29 -7.03 -17.16
CA SER A 39 -4.77 -8.22 -17.88
C SER A 39 -6.27 -8.46 -17.75
N ASP A 40 -6.92 -7.84 -16.76
CA ASP A 40 -8.35 -8.03 -16.49
C ASP A 40 -9.12 -6.73 -16.59
N ARG A 41 -10.14 -6.69 -17.44
CA ARG A 41 -10.98 -5.51 -17.64
C ARG A 41 -12.11 -5.40 -16.62
N ASP A 42 -12.43 -6.48 -15.91
CA ASP A 42 -13.49 -6.53 -14.90
C ASP A 42 -13.01 -6.00 -13.54
N ILE A 43 -11.71 -5.70 -13.40
CA ILE A 43 -11.11 -5.24 -12.14
C ILE A 43 -11.12 -3.71 -11.96
N ASN A 44 -11.66 -2.98 -12.94
CA ASN A 44 -11.74 -1.51 -12.89
C ASN A 44 -12.56 -1.05 -11.68
N GLY A 45 -11.99 -0.16 -10.87
CA GLY A 45 -12.64 0.39 -9.67
C GLY A 45 -12.32 -0.35 -8.36
N ARG A 46 -11.64 -1.50 -8.43
CA ARG A 46 -11.24 -2.28 -7.26
C ARG A 46 -9.93 -1.79 -6.64
N SER A 47 -9.87 -1.85 -5.31
CA SER A 47 -8.66 -1.56 -4.54
C SER A 47 -7.80 -2.82 -4.36
N LEU A 48 -6.56 -2.77 -4.84
CA LEU A 48 -5.58 -3.84 -4.65
C LEU A 48 -4.54 -3.42 -3.61
N PHE A 49 -4.25 -4.31 -2.65
CA PHE A 49 -3.27 -4.10 -1.61
C PHE A 49 -2.04 -4.97 -1.83
N VAL A 50 -0.90 -4.35 -2.17
CA VAL A 50 0.39 -5.03 -2.25
C VAL A 50 0.90 -5.34 -0.84
N CYS A 51 1.28 -6.59 -0.61
CA CYS A 51 1.57 -7.08 0.74
C CYS A 51 2.61 -8.23 0.76
N PRO A 52 3.23 -8.52 1.92
CA PRO A 52 4.18 -9.61 2.03
C PRO A 52 3.52 -10.97 1.73
N ARG A 53 4.30 -11.89 1.15
CA ARG A 53 3.77 -13.17 0.64
C ARG A 53 3.15 -14.09 1.70
N LYS A 54 3.40 -13.84 2.98
CA LYS A 54 2.73 -14.53 4.09
C LYS A 54 1.20 -14.36 4.10
N TRP A 55 0.69 -13.23 3.58
CA TRP A 55 -0.74 -12.96 3.52
C TRP A 55 -1.34 -13.32 2.15
N ALA A 56 -0.56 -13.18 1.08
CA ALA A 56 -0.98 -13.56 -0.26
C ALA A 56 0.20 -14.11 -1.07
N PRO A 57 0.13 -15.36 -1.57
CA PRO A 57 1.24 -15.96 -2.32
C PRO A 57 1.69 -15.15 -3.54
N HIS A 58 0.78 -14.40 -4.17
CA HIS A 58 1.05 -13.55 -5.34
C HIS A 58 1.54 -12.14 -4.99
N GLY A 59 1.69 -11.83 -3.70
CA GLY A 59 2.19 -10.52 -3.24
C GLY A 59 1.15 -9.40 -3.21
N TYR A 60 -0.13 -9.71 -3.45
CA TYR A 60 -1.21 -8.74 -3.33
C TYR A 60 -2.55 -9.41 -2.96
N VAL A 61 -3.44 -8.63 -2.35
CA VAL A 61 -4.82 -9.00 -2.02
C VAL A 61 -5.76 -8.04 -2.74
N ASP A 62 -6.81 -8.58 -3.36
CA ASP A 62 -7.97 -7.80 -3.78
C ASP A 62 -8.80 -7.50 -2.53
N LEU A 63 -8.92 -6.22 -2.18
CA LEU A 63 -9.63 -5.83 -0.96
C LEU A 63 -11.15 -5.88 -1.13
N ASP A 64 -11.66 -6.09 -2.34
CA ASP A 64 -13.09 -5.99 -2.67
C ASP A 64 -13.72 -4.66 -2.20
N LEU A 65 -12.86 -3.65 -2.04
CA LEU A 65 -13.25 -2.27 -1.77
C LEU A 65 -13.33 -1.59 -3.13
N ASP A 66 -14.55 -1.49 -3.64
CA ASP A 66 -14.85 -0.62 -4.75
C ASP A 66 -14.79 0.82 -4.26
N ASP A 67 -14.13 1.69 -5.02
CA ASP A 67 -14.11 3.15 -4.82
C ASP A 67 -15.47 3.75 -5.22
N TYR A 68 -16.56 3.14 -4.76
CA TYR A 68 -17.91 3.60 -4.94
C TYR A 68 -18.16 4.76 -3.97
N PRO A 69 -18.67 5.92 -4.43
CA PRO A 69 -18.96 7.04 -3.53
C PRO A 69 -19.91 6.58 -2.40
N GLY A 70 -19.46 6.74 -1.15
CA GLY A 70 -20.22 6.39 0.06
C GLY A 70 -19.55 5.45 1.07
N ASN A 71 -18.28 5.06 0.88
CA ASN A 71 -17.55 4.23 1.85
C ASN A 71 -16.87 5.07 2.95
N ASP A 72 -17.62 5.35 4.02
CA ASP A 72 -17.18 6.19 5.15
C ASP A 72 -15.88 5.71 5.81
N LEU A 73 -15.66 4.40 5.87
CA LEU A 73 -14.45 3.81 6.47
C LEU A 73 -13.20 4.13 5.64
N LEU A 74 -13.29 4.08 4.31
CA LEU A 74 -12.14 4.39 3.45
C LEU A 74 -11.78 5.87 3.51
N GLN A 75 -12.79 6.75 3.64
CA GLN A 75 -12.59 8.18 3.85
C GLN A 75 -11.91 8.47 5.19
N GLU A 76 -12.31 7.79 6.27
CA GLU A 76 -11.65 7.92 7.58
C GLU A 76 -10.18 7.45 7.51
N ILE A 77 -9.91 6.30 6.90
CA ILE A 77 -8.55 5.77 6.76
C ILE A 77 -7.67 6.70 5.91
N GLN A 78 -8.18 7.26 4.81
CA GLN A 78 -7.45 8.21 3.97
C GLN A 78 -7.16 9.51 4.72
N ALA A 79 -8.14 10.04 5.46
CA ALA A 79 -7.95 11.21 6.31
C ALA A 79 -6.86 10.95 7.37
N ASP A 80 -6.87 9.78 8.00
CA ASP A 80 -5.87 9.40 9.01
C ASP A 80 -4.45 9.27 8.44
N GLN A 81 -4.31 8.82 7.19
CA GLN A 81 -3.02 8.69 6.52
C GLN A 81 -2.35 10.03 6.17
N ILE A 82 -3.13 11.10 6.00
CA ILE A 82 -2.63 12.45 5.70
C ILE A 82 -2.53 13.34 6.95
N LYS A 83 -3.00 12.91 8.13
CA LYS A 83 -2.97 13.70 9.38
C LYS A 83 -1.58 14.21 9.77
N ASN A 84 -0.53 13.45 9.45
CA ASN A 84 0.85 13.83 9.80
C ASN A 84 1.50 14.80 8.79
N ALA A 85 0.89 14.97 7.61
CA ALA A 85 1.30 15.91 6.58
C ALA A 85 0.08 16.35 5.74
N PRO A 86 -0.83 17.17 6.32
CA PRO A 86 -2.02 17.65 5.63
C PRO A 86 -1.65 18.37 4.33
N VAL A 87 -2.42 18.12 3.27
CA VAL A 87 -2.13 18.64 1.92
C VAL A 87 -2.13 20.19 1.91
N GLU A 88 -2.90 20.79 2.81
CA GLU A 88 -3.03 22.23 3.02
C GLU A 88 -1.72 22.87 3.52
N LEU A 89 -0.82 22.10 4.13
CA LEU A 89 0.50 22.58 4.57
C LEU A 89 1.54 22.61 3.44
N GLY A 90 1.22 22.06 2.26
CA GLY A 90 2.13 22.00 1.13
C GLY A 90 3.29 21.01 1.31
N LEU A 91 4.04 20.75 0.24
CA LEU A 91 5.11 19.75 0.18
C LEU A 91 6.38 20.11 1.00
N PHE A 92 6.47 21.35 1.51
CA PHE A 92 7.57 21.83 2.35
C PHE A 92 7.05 22.87 3.36
N PRO A 93 6.68 22.47 4.59
CA PRO A 93 6.37 23.44 5.63
C PRO A 93 7.65 24.14 6.06
N VAL A 94 7.62 25.49 6.10
CA VAL A 94 8.69 26.36 6.64
C VAL A 94 8.83 26.23 8.14
#